data_AF-A0A803M6B0-F1
#
_entry.id   AF-A0A803M6B0-F1
#
_cell.length_a   1.000
_cell.length_b   1.000
_cell.length_c   1.000
_cell.angle_alpha   90.00
_cell.angle_beta   90.00
_cell.angle_gamma   90.00
#
_symmetry.space_group_name_H-M   'P 1'
#
loop_
_entity.id
_entity.type
_entity.pdbx_description
1 polymer ?
#
loop_
_entity_poly.entity_id
_entity_poly.type
_entity_poly.pdbx_seq_one_letter_code
_entity_poly.pdbx_strand_id
1 'polypeptide(L)' 'MYFDGAACHDGVGARVVFVSPKRHVLPYSFVLTQLCSNNMAEYQALILGLQMAVEMGIQDLDVHGDSIRNSL' A
#
# COMPACT_ATOMS: atom_id res chain seq x y z
N MET A 1 1.22 -5.78 7.14
CA MET A 1 0.83 -4.62 6.34
C MET A 1 -0.02 -5.12 5.19
N TYR A 2 -1.15 -4.47 4.97
CA TYR A 2 -1.95 -4.62 3.76
C TYR A 2 -1.80 -3.37 2.93
N PHE A 3 -1.68 -3.49 1.62
CA PHE A 3 -1.64 -2.33 0.75
C PHE A 3 -2.52 -2.56 -0.48
N ASP A 4 -3.05 -1.47 -1.01
CA ASP A 4 -3.85 -1.46 -2.23
C ASP A 4 -3.60 -0.13 -2.94
N GLY A 5 -3.53 -0.16 -4.27
CA GLY A 5 -3.32 1.01 -5.09
C GLY A 5 -4.26 0.97 -6.27
N ALA A 6 -4.97 2.07 -6.49
CA ALA A 6 -5.96 2.16 -7.55
C ALA A 6 -5.78 3.45 -8.35
N ALA A 7 -5.81 3.32 -9.66
CA ALA A 7 -5.83 4.45 -10.58
C ALA A 7 -7.18 4.50 -11.29
N CYS A 8 -7.84 5.65 -11.26
CA CYS A 8 -9.01 5.94 -12.06
C CYS A 8 -8.83 7.24 -12.84
N HIS A 9 -9.79 7.55 -13.71
CA HIS A 9 -9.77 8.79 -14.50
C HIS A 9 -9.78 10.06 -13.62
N ASP A 10 -10.36 9.97 -12.42
CA ASP A 10 -10.46 11.08 -11.46
C ASP A 10 -9.23 11.22 -10.55
N GLY A 11 -8.28 10.30 -10.62
CA GLY A 11 -7.05 10.36 -9.83
C GLY A 11 -6.49 8.99 -9.44
N VAL A 12 -5.40 9.03 -8.70
CA VAL A 12 -4.71 7.82 -8.24
C VAL A 12 -4.61 7.87 -6.72
N GLY A 13 -4.95 6.74 -6.08
CA GLY A 13 -4.88 6.58 -4.64
C GLY A 13 -4.05 5.37 -4.24
N ALA A 14 -3.45 5.48 -3.07
CA ALA A 14 -2.81 4.36 -2.38
C ALA A 14 -3.39 4.23 -0.98
N ARG A 15 -3.57 3.00 -0.52
CA ARG A 15 -4.02 2.65 0.82
C ARG A 15 -3.02 1.71 1.44
N VAL A 16 -2.71 1.95 2.71
CA VAL A 16 -1.86 1.07 3.51
C VAL A 16 -2.52 0.86 4.86
N VAL A 17 -2.50 -0.37 5.37
CA VAL A 17 -3.04 -0.73 6.68
C VAL A 17 -2.02 -1.53 7.46
N PHE A 18 -1.65 -1.04 8.64
CA PHE A 18 -0.85 -1.82 9.59
C PHE A 18 -1.77 -2.48 10.60
N VAL A 19 -1.52 -3.77 10.84
CA VAL A 19 -2.21 -4.54 11.87
C VAL A 19 -1.16 -5.03 12.85
N SER A 20 -1.25 -4.59 14.11
CA SER A 20 -0.36 -5.09 15.16
C SER A 20 -0.76 -6.50 15.60
N PRO A 21 0.14 -7.27 16.25
CA PRO A 21 -0.22 -8.57 16.83
C PRO A 21 -1.37 -8.49 17.84
N LYS A 22 -1.57 -7.33 18.48
CA LYS A 22 -2.69 -7.04 19.39
C LYS A 22 -3.99 -6.66 18.66
N ARG A 23 -4.02 -6.80 17.33
CA ARG A 23 -5.14 -6.46 16.45
C ARG A 23 -5.52 -4.97 16.40
N HIS A 24 -4.63 -4.08 16.83
CA HIS A 24 -4.80 -2.66 16.51
C HIS A 24 -4.60 -2.44 15.01
N VAL A 25 -5.49 -1.66 14.40
CA VAL A 25 -5.49 -1.34 12.97
C VAL A 25 -5.15 0.14 12.80
N LEU A 26 -4.15 0.43 11.96
CA LEU A 26 -3.70 1.77 11.63
C LEU A 26 -3.84 1.97 10.11
N PRO A 27 -4.96 2.56 9.63
CA PRO A 27 -5.19 2.81 8.22
C PRO A 27 -4.57 4.14 7.77
N TYR A 28 -3.97 4.12 6.59
CA TYR A 28 -3.38 5.27 5.90
C TYR A 28 -3.89 5.32 4.46
N SER A 29 -4.09 6.53 3.95
CA SER A 29 -4.51 6.77 2.58
C SER A 29 -3.76 7.95 1.99
N PHE A 30 -3.34 7.81 0.75
CA PHE A 30 -2.50 8.75 0.04
C PHE A 30 -3.14 9.07 -1.30
N VAL A 31 -3.08 10.35 -1.67
CA VAL A 31 -3.39 10.79 -3.04
C VAL A 31 -2.07 10.86 -3.79
N LEU A 32 -1.97 10.10 -4.87
CA LEU A 32 -0.80 10.06 -5.73
C LEU A 32 -0.96 11.15 -6.80
N THR A 33 0.05 12.01 -6.93
CA THR A 33 -0.01 13.20 -7.79
C THR A 33 0.26 12.91 -9.27
N GLN A 34 0.70 11.69 -9.58
CA GLN A 34 0.94 11.24 -10.95
C GLN A 34 -0.18 10.30 -11.40
N LEU A 35 -0.77 10.61 -12.56
CA LEU A 35 -1.57 9.66 -13.30
C LEU A 35 -0.69 8.45 -13.64
N CYS A 36 -1.13 7.27 -13.23
CA CYS A 36 -0.38 6.04 -13.44
C CYS A 36 -1.34 4.86 -13.61
N SER A 37 -0.82 3.69 -14.02
CA SER A 37 -1.65 2.48 -14.13
C SER A 37 -1.97 1.92 -12.74
N ASN A 38 -2.98 1.04 -12.64
CA ASN A 38 -3.31 0.34 -11.39
C ASN A 38 -2.08 -0.35 -10.78
N ASN A 39 -1.29 -1.06 -11.59
CA ASN A 39 -0.08 -1.72 -11.12
C ASN A 39 0.93 -0.72 -10.52
N MET A 40 1.10 0.45 -11.15
CA MET A 40 2.00 1.48 -10.62
C MET A 40 1.47 2.06 -9.30
N ALA A 41 0.16 2.25 -9.18
CA ALA A 41 -0.47 2.69 -7.95
C ALA A 41 -0.25 1.67 -6.82
N GLU A 42 -0.37 0.36 -7.11
CA GLU A 42 -0.07 -0.71 -6.14
C GLU A 42 1.40 -0.69 -5.71
N TYR A 43 2.34 -0.56 -6.65
CA TYR A 43 3.76 -0.43 -6.31
C TYR A 43 4.05 0.81 -5.47
N GLN A 44 3.41 1.95 -5.77
CA GLN A 44 3.54 3.16 -4.97
C GLN A 44 2.97 2.96 -3.56
N ALA A 45 1.82 2.28 -3.42
CA ALA A 45 1.26 1.93 -2.12
C ALA A 45 2.21 1.04 -1.31
N LEU A 46 2.84 0.05 -1.94
CA LEU A 46 3.85 -0.80 -1.30
C LEU A 46 5.06 0.02 -0.83
N ILE A 47 5.62 0.87 -1.67
CA ILE A 47 6.80 1.69 -1.34
C ILE A 47 6.50 2.63 -0.17
N LEU A 48 5.37 3.35 -0.22
CA LEU A 48 4.94 4.24 0.86
C LEU A 48 4.71 3.47 2.16
N GLY A 49 4.11 2.28 2.07
CA GLY A 49 3.94 1.40 3.21
C GLY A 49 5.27 0.97 3.84
N LEU A 50 6.26 0.56 3.04
CA LEU A 50 7.57 0.18 3.54
C LEU A 50 8.31 1.37 4.18
N GLN A 51 8.26 2.55 3.57
CA GLN A 51 8.85 3.77 4.14
C GLN A 51 8.25 4.08 5.52
N MET A 52 6.93 4.03 5.64
CA MET A 52 6.25 4.22 6.93
C MET A 52 6.63 3.14 7.94
N ALA A 53 6.77 1.89 7.54
CA ALA A 53 7.17 0.81 8.44
C ALA A 53 8.56 1.08 9.05
N VAL A 54 9.49 1.58 8.23
CA VAL A 54 10.83 2.01 8.68
C VAL A 54 10.73 3.18 9.65
N GLU A 55 9.94 4.20 9.34
CA GLU A 55 9.73 5.38 10.21
C GLU A 55 9.09 5.00 11.56
N MET A 56 8.20 4.02 11.56
CA MET A 56 7.57 3.47 12.77
C MET A 56 8.49 2.53 13.57
N GLY A 57 9.68 2.20 13.07
CA GLY A 57 10.60 1.27 13.73
C GLY A 57 10.09 -0.17 13.76
N ILE A 58 9.27 -0.57 12.79
CA ILE A 58 8.79 -1.95 12.67
C ILE A 58 9.95 -2.83 12.19
N GLN A 59 10.32 -3.84 12.99
CA GLN A 59 11.44 -4.74 12.68
C GLN A 59 11.00 -5.95 11.85
N ASP A 60 9.83 -6.51 12.16
CA ASP A 60 9.26 -7.66 11.47
C ASP A 60 7.92 -7.27 10.84
N LEU A 61 7.85 -7.38 9.51
CA LEU A 61 6.68 -6.99 8.74
C LEU A 61 6.28 -8.08 7.75
N ASP A 62 5.08 -8.62 7.92
CA ASP A 62 4.44 -9.46 6.92
C ASP A 62 3.61 -8.58 5.97
N VAL A 63 3.76 -8.75 4.67
CA VAL A 63 3.23 -7.82 3.66
C VAL A 63 2.29 -8.57 2.71
N HIS A 64 1.06 -8.07 2.60
CA HIS A 64 0.00 -8.61 1.77
C HIS A 64 -0.52 -7.52 0.83
N GLY A 65 -0.70 -7.84 -0.45
CA GLY A 65 -1.34 -6.95 -1.41
C GLY A 65 -2.07 -7.78 -2.46
N ASP A 66 -3.08 -7.18 -3.08
CA ASP A 66 -3.94 -7.85 -4.06
C ASP A 66 -3.35 -7.90 -5.47
N SER A 67 -2.02 -7.85 -5.58
CA SER A 67 -1.34 -7.84 -6.87
C SER A 67 -1.52 -9.18 -7.57
N ILE A 68 -2.17 -9.14 -8.74
CA ILE A 68 -2.48 -10.30 -9.57
C ILE A 68 -1.19 -11.07 -9.86
N ARG A 69 -1.08 -12.28 -9.29
CA ARG A 69 -0.10 -13.27 -9.70
C ARG A 69 -0.33 -13.58 -11.19
N ASN A 70 0.62 -13.22 -12.05
CA ASN A 70 0.63 -13.50 -13.49
C ASN A 70 -0.09 -14.83 -13.82
N SER A 71 -1.20 -14.73 -14.55
CA SER A 71 -1.82 -15.86 -15.26
C SER A 71 -2.11 -15.43 -16.69
N LEU A 72 -1.06 -15.15 -17.46
CA LEU A 72 -0.92 -15.44 -18.89
C LEU A 72 0.57 -15.65 -19.19
#